data_AF-A0A158M0Q4-F1
#
_entry.id   AF-A0A158M0Q4-F1
#
_cell.length_a   1.000
_cell.length_b   1.000
_cell.length_c   1.000
_cell.angle_alpha   90.00
_cell.angle_beta   90.00
_cell.angle_gamma   90.00
#
_symmetry.space_group_name_H-M   'P 1'
#
loop_
_entity.id
_entity.type
_entity.pdbx_description
1 polymer ?
#
loop_
_entity_poly.entity_id
_entity_poly.type
_entity_poly.pdbx_seq_one_letter_code
_entity_poly.pdbx_strand_id
1 'polypeptide(L)' 'MSIRALLLICLTLFMAGCANPDDFAHPGPPHPGAANPYSNGGFHDAGPNYPNTGR' A
#
# COMPACT_ATOMS: atom_id res chain seq x y z
N MET A 1 22.46 -9.30 -30.59
CA MET A 1 22.17 -8.65 -29.29
C MET A 1 23.49 -8.43 -28.58
N SER A 2 23.83 -7.20 -28.17
CA SER A 2 25.12 -6.91 -27.52
C SER A 2 25.12 -7.43 -26.08
N ILE A 3 26.26 -7.92 -25.57
CA ILE A 3 26.39 -8.40 -24.19
C ILE A 3 26.02 -7.33 -23.16
N ARG A 4 26.28 -6.05 -23.49
CA ARG A 4 25.83 -4.91 -22.69
C ARG A 4 24.31 -4.82 -22.58
N ALA A 5 23.60 -5.06 -23.67
CA ALA A 5 22.13 -5.04 -23.67
C ALA A 5 21.56 -6.19 -22.83
N LEU A 6 22.18 -7.38 -22.89
CA LEU A 6 21.78 -8.52 -22.06
C LEU A 6 21.94 -8.21 -20.56
N LEU A 7 23.08 -7.64 -20.16
CA LEU A 7 23.35 -7.29 -18.77
C LEU A 7 22.37 -6.24 -18.22
N LEU A 8 22.00 -5.24 -19.04
CA LEU A 8 21.02 -4.23 -18.66
C LEU A 8 19.64 -4.84 -18.44
N ILE A 9 19.21 -5.78 -19.30
CA ILE A 9 17.93 -6.47 -19.15
C ILE A 9 17.91 -7.32 -17.87
N CYS A 10 18.99 -8.04 -17.57
CA CYS A 10 19.07 -8.81 -16.32
C CYS A 10 19.00 -7.91 -15.08
N LEU A 11 19.67 -6.75 -15.10
CA LEU A 11 19.68 -5.81 -13.98
C LEU A 11 18.29 -5.22 -13.71
N THR A 12 17.54 -4.85 -14.76
CA THR A 12 16.19 -4.28 -14.59
C THR A 12 15.21 -5.32 -14.06
N LEU A 13 15.29 -6.56 -14.53
CA LEU A 13 14.46 -7.66 -14.02
C LEU A 13 14.76 -7.96 -12.55
N PHE A 14 16.03 -7.93 -12.15
CA PHE A 14 16.43 -8.13 -10.76
C PHE A 14 15.89 -7.03 -9.84
N MET A 15 15.98 -5.77 -10.26
CA MET A 15 15.45 -4.63 -9.48
C MET A 15 13.92 -4.60 -9.41
N ALA A 16 13.21 -5.07 -10.44
CA ALA A 16 11.75 -5.10 -10.44
C ALA A 16 11.16 -5.99 -9.33
N GLY A 17 11.91 -7.00 -8.87
CA GLY A 17 11.50 -7.86 -7.75
C GLY A 17 11.82 -7.32 -6.35
N CYS A 18 12.55 -6.21 -6.23
CA CYS A 18 12.94 -5.66 -4.92
C CYS A 18 11.89 -4.75 -4.29
N ALA A 19 10.94 -4.23 -5.06
CA ALA A 19 9.80 -3.47 -4.52
C ALA A 19 8.59 -4.39 -4.49
N ASN A 20 8.18 -4.84 -3.30
CA ASN A 20 6.94 -5.59 -3.16
C ASN A 20 5.77 -4.60 -3.33
N PRO A 21 4.98 -4.69 -4.42
CA PRO A 21 3.84 -3.80 -4.60
C PRO A 21 2.75 -4.05 -3.54
N ASP A 22 2.73 -5.23 -2.93
CA ASP A 22 1.81 -5.63 -1.86
C ASP A 22 1.95 -4.77 -0.60
N ASP A 23 3.17 -4.31 -0.29
CA ASP A 23 3.43 -3.44 0.88
C ASP A 23 2.80 -2.04 0.71
N PHE A 24 2.55 -1.61 -0.53
CA PHE A 24 1.92 -0.32 -0.84
C PHE A 24 0.44 -0.45 -1.25
N ALA A 25 -0.05 -1.67 -1.47
CA ALA A 25 -1.45 -1.95 -1.80
C ALA A 25 -2.37 -1.81 -0.58
N HIS A 26 -1.79 -1.82 0.63
CA HIS A 26 -2.50 -1.67 1.89
C HIS A 26 -2.07 -0.35 2.54
N PRO A 27 -2.79 0.76 2.33
CA PRO A 27 -2.62 1.91 3.20
C PRO A 27 -2.78 1.39 4.63
N GLY A 28 -1.75 1.55 5.45
CA GLY A 28 -1.79 1.13 6.85
C GLY A 28 -3.03 1.70 7.55
N PRO A 29 -3.38 1.19 8.74
CA PRO A 29 -4.51 1.71 9.48
C PRO A 29 -4.47 3.25 9.50
N PRO A 30 -5.59 3.91 9.20
CA PRO A 30 -5.72 5.35 9.28
C PRO A 30 -5.19 5.84 10.63
N HIS A 31 -4.57 7.01 10.66
CA HIS A 31 -4.10 7.57 11.92
C HIS A 31 -5.25 7.60 12.95
N PRO A 32 -4.97 7.46 14.26
CA PRO A 32 -6.00 7.62 15.27
C PRO A 32 -6.75 8.94 15.08
N GLY A 33 -8.07 8.87 14.91
CA GLY A 33 -8.94 10.03 14.66
C GLY A 33 -9.21 10.35 13.17
N ALA A 34 -8.68 9.58 12.23
CA ALA A 34 -9.05 9.71 10.82
C ALA A 34 -10.53 9.37 10.63
N ALA A 35 -11.26 10.25 9.93
CA ALA A 35 -12.65 10.01 9.59
C ALA A 35 -12.77 8.80 8.66
N ASN A 36 -13.64 7.85 8.99
CA ASN A 36 -14.00 6.76 8.10
C ASN A 36 -14.80 7.29 6.90
N PRO A 37 -14.30 7.22 5.65
CA PRO A 37 -15.03 7.73 4.48
C PRO A 37 -16.25 6.87 4.11
N TYR A 38 -16.37 5.67 4.66
CA TYR A 38 -17.53 4.79 4.52
C TYR A 38 -18.58 5.01 5.63
N SER A 39 -18.30 5.91 6.58
CA SER A 39 -19.24 6.27 7.64
C SER A 39 -20.37 7.13 7.08
N ASN A 40 -21.61 6.83 7.49
CA ASN A 40 -22.79 7.66 7.22
C ASN A 40 -23.12 8.60 8.40
N GLY A 41 -22.28 8.72 9.44
CA GLY A 41 -22.68 9.40 10.67
C GLY A 41 -21.64 9.72 11.75
N GLY A 42 -20.36 9.35 11.64
CA GLY A 42 -19.38 9.71 12.67
C GLY A 42 -17.95 9.17 12.49
N PHE A 43 -16.98 9.91 13.06
CA PHE A 43 -15.55 9.59 13.11
C PHE A 43 -15.21 8.26 13.83
N HIS A 44 -16.21 7.60 14.41
CA HIS A 44 -16.05 6.41 15.25
C HIS A 44 -16.64 5.15 14.61
N ASP A 45 -17.27 5.28 13.43
CA ASP A 45 -17.83 4.13 12.75
C ASP A 45 -16.73 3.25 12.18
N ALA A 46 -16.79 1.95 12.47
CA ALA A 46 -15.86 0.97 11.92
C ALA A 46 -16.02 0.83 10.39
N GLY A 47 -14.93 0.49 9.70
CA GLY A 47 -14.91 0.27 8.26
C GLY A 47 -13.70 -0.54 7.82
N PRO A 48 -13.57 -0.87 6.52
CA PRO A 48 -12.37 -1.52 5.99
C PRO A 48 -11.11 -0.72 6.37
N ASN A 49 -10.22 -1.33 7.15
CA ASN A 49 -9.03 -0.71 7.76
C ASN A 49 -9.28 0.39 8.82
N TYR A 50 -10.52 0.76 9.14
CA TYR A 50 -10.85 1.72 10.22
C TYR A 50 -11.32 0.95 11.46
N PRO A 51 -10.50 0.82 12.52
CA PRO A 51 -10.92 0.16 13.75
C PRO A 51 -12.05 0.96 14.43
N ASN A 52 -12.91 0.28 15.18
CA ASN A 52 -13.89 0.97 16.04
C ASN A 52 -13.12 1.74 17.11
N THR A 53 -13.06 3.07 16.99
CA THR A 53 -12.34 3.93 17.92
C THR A 53 -13.15 4.25 19.18
N GLY A 54 -14.40 3.76 19.29
CA GLY A 54 -15.23 3.92 20.48
C GLY A 54 -15.58 5.39 20.75
N ARG A 55 -15.96 5.71 21.99
CA ARG A 55 -16.13 7.09 22.48
C ARG A 55 -15.39 7.24 23.80
#